data_AF-A0AA88GSB4-F1
#
_entry.id   AF-A0AA88GSB4-F1
#
_cell.length_a   1.000
_cell.length_b   1.000
_cell.length_c   1.000
_cell.angle_alpha   90.00
_cell.angle_beta   90.00
_cell.angle_gamma   90.00
#
_symmetry.space_group_name_H-M   'P 1'
#
loop_
_entity.id
_entity.type
_entity.pdbx_description
1 polymer ?
#
loop_
_entity_poly.entity_id
_entity_poly.type
_entity_poly.pdbx_seq_one_letter_code
_entity_poly.pdbx_strand_id
1 'polypeptide(L)'
;MTQSLSSPLKKKILSASSSSTITMRESLSIEENSRGVVIGGEKEQHVQLAWKLIEETLRDFGWRFDRQRQVFYEIQSEAQKLFADLEKNIEKEASLMSECFSKSQKAFKHDKKAEAKVLSEEGKKHQELMQKFQKQSSEEMLKFVNKNNSLDVLDLHCQYSQFALDIVIQRMSELKKKGFKQLTIIHGAGSHSDKRGPKIKPIITNYLKNNRVDFEEVNSGQILVTLCQ
;
A
#
# COMPACT_ATOMS: atom_id res chain seq x y z
N MET A 1 -16.76 -32.90 0.09
CA MET A 1 -17.51 -31.95 -0.79
C MET A 1 -16.58 -30.80 -1.16
N THR A 2 -16.77 -30.15 -2.32
CA THR A 2 -15.80 -29.18 -2.88
C THR A 2 -16.48 -27.89 -3.36
N GLN A 3 -15.89 -26.73 -3.05
CA GLN A 3 -16.28 -25.41 -3.59
C GLN A 3 -15.04 -24.68 -4.15
N SER A 4 -15.15 -23.99 -5.29
CA SER A 4 -14.01 -23.39 -6.02
C SER A 4 -14.11 -21.88 -6.20
N LEU A 5 -12.97 -21.17 -6.20
CA LEU A 5 -12.83 -19.71 -6.39
C LEU A 5 -12.03 -19.36 -7.64
N SER A 6 -12.29 -18.23 -8.31
CA SER A 6 -11.64 -17.87 -9.59
C SER A 6 -10.56 -16.76 -9.52
N SER A 7 -9.89 -16.57 -10.66
CA SER A 7 -8.52 -16.08 -10.92
C SER A 7 -8.10 -14.61 -10.60
N PRO A 8 -8.93 -13.61 -10.24
CA PRO A 8 -8.41 -12.25 -9.96
C PRO A 8 -7.63 -12.13 -8.62
N LEU A 9 -7.83 -13.05 -7.68
CA LEU A 9 -7.17 -13.07 -6.35
C LEU A 9 -5.67 -13.37 -6.39
N LYS A 10 -5.14 -13.79 -7.56
CA LYS A 10 -3.77 -14.28 -7.76
C LYS A 10 -2.65 -13.33 -7.34
N LYS A 11 -2.87 -12.01 -7.27
CA LYS A 11 -1.79 -11.05 -6.97
C LYS A 11 -1.68 -10.59 -5.52
N LYS A 12 -2.67 -10.85 -4.65
CA LYS A 12 -2.68 -10.30 -3.27
C LYS A 12 -2.55 -11.35 -2.16
N ILE A 13 -2.81 -12.63 -2.42
CA ILE A 13 -2.63 -13.70 -1.42
C ILE A 13 -1.14 -14.11 -1.28
N LEU A 14 -0.35 -13.94 -2.33
CA LEU A 14 1.08 -14.30 -2.35
C LEU A 14 1.99 -13.47 -1.42
N SER A 15 1.47 -12.47 -0.69
CA SER A 15 2.24 -11.70 0.30
C SER A 15 2.00 -12.11 1.76
N ALA A 16 1.17 -13.12 2.04
CA ALA A 16 0.95 -13.66 3.38
C ALA A 16 1.48 -15.10 3.49
N SER A 17 2.77 -15.30 3.24
CA SER A 17 3.45 -16.58 3.47
C SER A 17 4.14 -16.58 4.84
N SER A 18 3.36 -16.83 5.88
CA SER A 18 3.87 -17.50 7.08
C SER A 18 3.11 -18.80 7.23
N SER A 19 3.77 -19.90 6.86
CA SER A 19 3.27 -21.27 7.00
C SER A 19 2.71 -21.47 8.40
N SER A 20 1.38 -21.64 8.49
CA SER A 20 0.67 -21.96 9.72
C SER A 20 -0.32 -23.05 9.38
N THR A 21 0.12 -24.30 9.46
CA THR A 21 -0.76 -25.46 9.37
C THR A 21 -1.65 -25.47 10.60
N ILE A 22 -2.92 -25.10 10.45
CA ILE A 22 -3.94 -25.30 11.48
C ILE A 22 -4.43 -26.75 11.34
N THR A 23 -3.85 -27.66 12.13
CA THR A 23 -4.32 -29.05 12.21
C THR A 23 -5.52 -29.11 13.14
N MET A 24 -6.72 -28.90 12.58
CA MET A 24 -7.98 -29.32 13.22
C MET A 24 -8.14 -30.83 12.98
N ARG A 25 -8.56 -31.58 14.02
CA ARG A 25 -8.63 -33.06 14.02
C ARG A 25 -9.64 -33.68 13.01
N GLU A 26 -10.24 -32.86 12.16
CA GLU A 26 -11.09 -33.26 11.03
C GLU A 26 -10.57 -32.53 9.79
N SER A 27 -10.26 -33.28 8.74
CA SER A 27 -9.45 -32.85 7.59
C SER A 27 -10.20 -31.88 6.67
N LEU A 28 -10.06 -30.58 6.92
CA LEU A 28 -10.27 -29.54 5.90
C LEU A 28 -9.02 -29.47 5.02
N SER A 29 -9.20 -29.47 3.69
CA SER A 29 -8.14 -29.22 2.72
C SER A 29 -8.39 -27.90 2.00
N ILE A 30 -7.30 -27.20 1.68
CA ILE A 30 -7.32 -26.01 0.83
C ILE A 30 -6.29 -26.24 -0.26
N GLU A 31 -6.74 -26.33 -1.51
CA GLU A 31 -5.90 -26.60 -2.67
C GLU A 31 -6.05 -25.49 -3.71
N GLU A 32 -4.94 -25.06 -4.31
CA GLU A 32 -4.97 -24.15 -5.45
C GLU A 32 -4.81 -24.94 -6.75
N ASN A 33 -5.69 -24.68 -7.73
CA ASN A 33 -5.58 -25.25 -9.08
C ASN A 33 -5.78 -24.18 -10.16
N SER A 34 -5.77 -24.60 -11.43
CA SER A 34 -5.89 -23.69 -12.58
C SER A 34 -7.21 -22.91 -12.63
N ARG A 35 -8.25 -23.38 -11.93
CA ARG A 35 -9.56 -22.73 -11.80
C ARG A 35 -9.67 -21.88 -10.53
N GLY A 36 -8.79 -22.12 -9.55
CA GLY A 36 -8.43 -21.29 -8.38
C GLY A 36 -8.49 -22.08 -7.07
N VAL A 37 -8.95 -21.48 -5.96
CA VAL A 37 -8.85 -22.12 -4.63
C VAL A 37 -10.05 -23.04 -4.37
N VAL A 38 -9.78 -24.29 -3.99
CA VAL A 38 -10.77 -25.30 -3.62
C VAL A 38 -10.68 -25.60 -2.13
N ILE A 39 -11.81 -25.51 -1.43
CA ILE A 39 -11.92 -25.93 -0.04
C ILE A 39 -12.64 -27.28 -0.02
N GLY A 40 -11.95 -28.29 0.48
CA GLY A 40 -12.45 -29.66 0.64
C GLY A 40 -12.58 -30.03 2.11
N GLY A 41 -13.42 -31.02 2.39
CA GLY A 41 -13.54 -31.58 3.73
C GLY A 41 -14.52 -32.74 3.79
N GLU A 42 -14.41 -33.52 4.86
CA GLU A 42 -15.27 -34.69 5.12
C GLU A 42 -16.71 -34.28 5.49
N LYS A 43 -16.87 -33.19 6.27
CA LYS A 43 -18.17 -32.65 6.67
C LYS A 43 -18.52 -31.37 5.92
N GLU A 44 -19.68 -31.35 5.27
CA GLU A 44 -20.19 -30.17 4.54
C GLU A 44 -20.28 -28.93 5.43
N GLN A 45 -20.73 -29.09 6.67
CA GLN A 45 -20.88 -28.00 7.63
C GLN A 45 -19.55 -27.27 7.87
N HIS A 46 -18.44 -27.99 7.88
CA HIS A 46 -17.10 -27.42 8.10
C HIS A 46 -16.59 -26.71 6.85
N VAL A 47 -16.85 -27.26 5.66
CA VAL A 47 -16.53 -26.60 4.38
C VAL A 47 -17.33 -25.30 4.25
N GLN A 48 -18.62 -25.31 4.61
CA GLN A 48 -19.48 -24.13 4.59
C GLN A 48 -19.03 -23.06 5.60
N LEU A 49 -18.61 -23.46 6.80
CA LEU A 49 -18.07 -22.53 7.79
C LEU A 49 -16.76 -21.89 7.31
N ALA A 50 -15.84 -22.69 6.78
CA ALA A 50 -14.58 -22.19 6.21
C ALA A 50 -14.84 -21.22 5.05
N TRP A 51 -15.78 -21.55 4.16
CA TRP A 51 -16.21 -20.67 3.09
C TRP A 51 -16.78 -19.35 3.61
N LYS A 52 -17.67 -19.41 4.60
CA LYS A 52 -18.28 -18.23 5.22
C LYS A 52 -17.21 -17.31 5.80
N LEU A 53 -16.24 -17.84 6.55
CA LEU A 53 -15.16 -17.05 7.14
C LEU A 53 -14.29 -16.38 6.08
N ILE A 54 -13.99 -17.08 4.98
CA ILE A 54 -13.24 -16.51 3.85
C ILE A 54 -14.04 -15.43 3.14
N GLU A 55 -15.34 -15.66 2.89
CA GLU A 55 -16.22 -14.66 2.27
C GLU A 55 -16.34 -13.41 3.15
N GLU A 56 -16.52 -13.56 4.47
CA GLU A 56 -16.58 -12.46 5.44
C GLU A 56 -15.24 -11.69 5.50
N THR A 57 -14.12 -12.39 5.56
CA THR A 57 -12.79 -11.76 5.53
C THR A 57 -12.59 -10.98 4.24
N LEU A 58 -12.85 -11.61 3.09
CA LEU A 58 -12.73 -10.97 1.78
C LEU A 58 -13.69 -9.80 1.60
N ARG A 59 -14.84 -9.82 2.27
CA ARG A 59 -15.81 -8.73 2.29
C ARG A 59 -15.21 -7.44 2.86
N ASP A 60 -14.42 -7.56 3.92
CA ASP A 60 -13.71 -6.44 4.55
C ASP A 60 -12.63 -5.86 3.63
N PHE A 61 -12.08 -6.69 2.75
CA PHE A 61 -11.14 -6.27 1.70
C PHE A 61 -11.82 -5.83 0.39
N GLY A 62 -13.14 -5.65 0.39
CA GLY A 62 -13.89 -5.15 -0.78
C GLY A 62 -14.25 -6.21 -1.82
N TRP A 63 -13.95 -7.47 -1.58
CA TRP A 63 -14.30 -8.57 -2.49
C TRP A 63 -15.70 -9.12 -2.18
N ARG A 64 -16.41 -9.55 -3.21
CA ARG A 64 -17.72 -10.20 -3.11
C ARG A 64 -17.76 -11.41 -4.02
N PHE A 65 -18.45 -12.45 -3.58
CA PHE A 65 -18.65 -13.64 -4.39
C PHE A 65 -19.95 -13.52 -5.20
N ASP A 66 -19.83 -13.60 -6.53
CA ASP A 66 -20.97 -13.77 -7.43
C ASP A 66 -21.34 -15.26 -7.49
N ARG A 67 -22.45 -15.62 -6.85
CA ARG A 67 -22.94 -17.01 -6.81
C ARG A 67 -23.40 -17.53 -8.17
N GLN A 68 -23.84 -16.68 -9.09
CA GLN A 68 -24.26 -17.11 -10.42
C GLN A 68 -23.05 -17.43 -11.29
N ARG A 69 -22.03 -16.56 -11.24
CA ARG A 69 -20.82 -16.69 -12.04
C ARG A 69 -19.75 -17.56 -11.40
N GLN A 70 -19.90 -17.90 -10.13
CA GLN A 70 -18.91 -18.64 -9.33
C GLN A 70 -17.54 -17.96 -9.33
N VAL A 71 -17.53 -16.63 -9.21
CA VAL A 71 -16.31 -15.80 -9.22
C VAL A 71 -16.35 -14.76 -8.11
N PHE A 72 -15.19 -14.44 -7.54
CA PHE A 72 -15.04 -13.24 -6.74
C PHE A 72 -14.86 -12.02 -7.67
N TYR A 73 -15.54 -10.93 -7.34
CA TYR A 73 -15.34 -9.62 -7.94
C TYR A 73 -15.03 -8.60 -6.85
N GLU A 74 -14.17 -7.64 -7.18
CA GLU A 74 -13.87 -6.53 -6.29
C GLU A 74 -14.97 -5.48 -6.45
N ILE A 75 -15.69 -5.16 -5.38
CA ILE A 75 -16.48 -3.94 -5.34
C ILE A 75 -15.49 -2.79 -5.26
N GLN A 76 -15.36 -2.07 -6.37
CA GLN A 76 -14.65 -0.81 -6.36
C GLN A 76 -15.39 0.20 -5.50
N SER A 77 -14.90 0.38 -4.27
CA SER A 77 -15.32 1.49 -3.44
C SER A 77 -15.00 2.81 -4.15
N GLU A 78 -15.71 3.87 -3.79
CA GLU A 78 -15.39 5.21 -4.31
C GLU A 78 -13.92 5.58 -4.07
N ALA A 79 -13.35 5.14 -2.95
CA ALA A 79 -11.93 5.29 -2.66
C ALA A 79 -11.04 4.56 -3.68
N GLN A 80 -11.37 3.32 -4.08
CA GLN A 80 -10.60 2.59 -5.09
C GLN A 80 -10.68 3.25 -6.48
N LYS A 81 -11.85 3.79 -6.87
CA LYS A 81 -11.99 4.56 -8.12
C LYS A 81 -11.17 5.85 -8.07
N LEU A 82 -11.27 6.59 -6.97
CA LEU A 82 -10.48 7.79 -6.74
C LEU A 82 -8.98 7.50 -6.82
N PHE A 83 -8.50 6.41 -6.22
CA PHE A 83 -7.10 6.01 -6.33
C PHE A 83 -6.70 5.70 -7.77
N ALA A 84 -7.52 4.96 -8.52
CA ALA A 84 -7.24 4.65 -9.92
C ALA A 84 -7.14 5.93 -10.77
N ASP A 85 -8.04 6.88 -10.56
CA ASP A 85 -8.03 8.17 -11.27
C ASP A 85 -6.81 9.03 -10.90
N LEU A 86 -6.43 9.05 -9.62
CA LEU A 86 -5.24 9.75 -9.14
C LEU A 86 -3.97 9.15 -9.72
N GLU A 87 -3.81 7.82 -9.70
CA GLU A 87 -2.64 7.15 -10.28
C GLU A 87 -2.55 7.42 -11.79
N LYS A 88 -3.68 7.39 -12.52
CA LYS A 88 -3.72 7.74 -13.94
C LYS A 88 -3.24 9.17 -14.20
N ASN A 89 -3.67 10.12 -13.38
CA ASN A 89 -3.24 11.52 -13.49
C ASN A 89 -1.75 11.68 -13.14
N ILE A 90 -1.25 10.98 -12.10
CA ILE A 90 0.17 10.98 -11.74
C ILE A 90 1.02 10.46 -12.90
N GLU A 91 0.63 9.33 -13.51
CA GLU A 91 1.36 8.75 -14.64
C GLU A 91 1.36 9.67 -15.86
N LYS A 92 0.22 10.33 -16.15
CA LYS A 92 0.11 11.31 -17.21
C LYS A 92 1.07 12.49 -16.99
N GLU A 93 1.01 13.13 -15.83
CA GLU A 93 1.85 14.30 -15.52
C GLU A 93 3.34 13.93 -15.45
N ALA A 94 3.68 12.73 -14.94
CA ALA A 94 5.05 12.22 -14.95
C ALA A 94 5.59 12.05 -16.38
N SER A 95 4.76 11.54 -17.30
CA SER A 95 5.15 11.37 -18.70
C SER A 95 5.38 12.72 -19.38
N LEU A 96 4.48 13.68 -19.19
CA LEU A 96 4.60 15.03 -19.76
C LEU A 96 5.83 15.78 -19.21
N MET A 97 6.05 15.68 -17.90
CA MET A 97 7.24 16.21 -17.23
C MET A 97 8.53 15.65 -17.85
N SER A 98 8.61 14.31 -17.98
CA SER A 98 9.78 13.64 -18.55
C SER A 98 10.04 14.07 -20.00
N GLU A 99 8.98 14.19 -20.80
CA GLU A 99 9.07 14.67 -22.18
C GLU A 99 9.59 16.10 -22.25
N CYS A 100 9.05 17.02 -21.44
CA CYS A 100 9.47 18.42 -21.38
C CYS A 100 10.94 18.55 -20.99
N PHE A 101 11.38 17.83 -19.96
CA PHE A 101 12.79 17.86 -19.53
C PHE A 101 13.73 17.24 -20.57
N SER A 102 13.31 16.15 -21.23
CA SER A 102 14.07 15.55 -22.33
C SER A 102 14.25 16.53 -23.49
N LYS A 103 13.17 17.21 -23.91
CA LYS A 103 13.20 18.25 -24.95
C LYS A 103 14.05 19.45 -24.52
N SER A 104 13.90 19.92 -23.28
CA SER A 104 14.67 21.02 -22.71
C SER A 104 16.18 20.74 -22.73
N GLN A 105 16.59 19.54 -22.30
CA GLN A 105 17.99 19.12 -22.35
C GLN A 105 18.53 19.05 -23.79
N LYS A 106 17.72 18.56 -24.74
CA LYS A 106 18.09 18.56 -26.16
C LYS A 106 18.26 19.98 -26.68
N ALA A 107 17.33 20.89 -26.43
CA ALA A 107 17.42 22.28 -26.86
C ALA A 107 18.66 22.97 -26.28
N PHE A 108 18.97 22.74 -25.01
CA PHE A 108 20.17 23.27 -24.36
C PHE A 108 21.46 22.78 -25.03
N LYS A 109 21.54 21.48 -25.37
CA LYS A 109 22.69 20.89 -26.08
C LYS A 109 22.89 21.43 -27.50
N HIS A 110 21.87 22.03 -28.10
CA HIS A 110 21.95 22.68 -29.42
C HIS A 110 22.03 24.22 -29.30
N ASP A 111 22.45 24.75 -28.15
CA ASP A 111 22.56 26.18 -27.85
C ASP A 111 21.25 26.99 -27.98
N LYS A 112 20.09 26.32 -28.03
CA LYS A 112 18.76 26.95 -28.06
C LYS A 112 18.29 27.30 -26.65
N LYS A 113 19.00 28.22 -25.97
CA LYS A 113 18.80 28.52 -24.55
C LYS A 113 17.40 29.03 -24.20
N ALA A 114 16.78 29.85 -25.05
CA ALA A 114 15.43 30.36 -24.82
C ALA A 114 14.38 29.24 -24.86
N GLU A 115 14.45 28.38 -25.89
CA GLU A 115 13.58 27.20 -26.03
C GLU A 115 13.76 26.23 -24.85
N ALA A 116 15.01 25.97 -24.47
CA ALA A 116 15.32 25.12 -23.32
C ALA A 116 14.69 25.64 -22.02
N LYS A 117 14.71 26.96 -21.79
CA LYS A 117 14.11 27.59 -20.61
C LYS A 117 12.59 27.41 -20.60
N VAL A 118 11.90 27.68 -21.70
CA VAL A 118 10.44 27.51 -21.81
C VAL A 118 10.03 26.06 -21.52
N LEU A 119 10.72 25.09 -22.14
CA LEU A 119 10.46 23.66 -21.92
C LEU A 119 10.77 23.23 -20.47
N SER A 120 11.78 23.83 -19.84
CA SER A 120 12.08 23.56 -18.43
C SER A 120 10.98 24.08 -17.51
N GLU A 121 10.48 25.29 -17.77
CA GLU A 121 9.36 25.88 -17.02
C GLU A 121 8.07 25.07 -17.20
N GLU A 122 7.79 24.57 -18.40
CA GLU A 122 6.67 23.66 -18.66
C GLU A 122 6.83 22.33 -17.91
N GLY A 123 8.02 21.73 -17.93
CA GLY A 123 8.32 20.53 -17.17
C GLY A 123 8.12 20.71 -15.66
N LYS A 124 8.47 21.88 -15.10
CA LYS A 124 8.22 22.22 -13.69
C LYS A 124 6.73 22.31 -13.37
N LYS A 125 5.89 22.84 -14.27
CA LYS A 125 4.43 22.88 -14.08
C LYS A 125 3.84 21.46 -14.00
N HIS A 126 4.28 20.55 -14.87
CA HIS A 126 3.87 19.15 -14.81
C HIS A 126 4.38 18.45 -13.53
N GLN A 127 5.60 18.76 -13.10
CA GLN A 127 6.13 18.27 -11.82
C GLN A 127 5.27 18.72 -10.63
N GLU A 128 4.87 19.99 -10.58
CA GLU A 128 3.99 20.53 -9.54
C GLU A 128 2.61 19.85 -9.54
N LEU A 129 2.01 19.64 -10.71
CA LEU A 129 0.73 18.93 -10.84
C LEU A 129 0.84 17.47 -10.41
N MET A 130 1.90 16.77 -10.83
CA MET A 130 2.18 15.41 -10.39
C MET A 130 2.29 15.34 -8.86
N GLN A 131 3.04 16.24 -8.23
CA GLN A 131 3.18 16.31 -6.77
C GLN A 131 1.85 16.58 -6.06
N LYS A 132 0.96 17.41 -6.63
CA LYS A 132 -0.39 17.65 -6.10
C LYS A 132 -1.23 16.37 -6.13
N PHE A 133 -1.24 15.63 -7.24
CA PHE A 133 -1.96 14.35 -7.32
C PHE A 133 -1.37 13.29 -6.40
N GLN A 134 -0.04 13.20 -6.29
CA GLN A 134 0.63 12.32 -5.33
C GLN A 134 0.25 12.66 -3.88
N LYS A 135 0.17 13.95 -3.53
CA LYS A 135 -0.25 14.39 -2.20
C LYS A 135 -1.69 13.99 -1.91
N GLN A 136 -2.61 14.21 -2.85
CA GLN A 136 -4.00 13.81 -2.70
C GLN A 136 -4.13 12.27 -2.56
N SER A 137 -3.40 11.50 -3.37
CA SER A 137 -3.34 10.04 -3.29
C SER A 137 -2.81 9.56 -1.94
N SER A 138 -1.72 10.20 -1.47
CA SER A 138 -1.10 9.96 -0.16
C SER A 138 -2.09 10.14 1.00
N GLU A 139 -2.82 11.25 1.02
CA GLU A 139 -3.77 11.57 2.10
C GLU A 139 -4.94 10.60 2.14
N GLU A 140 -5.53 10.28 0.98
CA GLU A 140 -6.65 9.36 0.89
C GLU A 140 -6.23 7.91 1.21
N MET A 141 -5.06 7.48 0.76
CA MET A 141 -4.53 6.14 1.03
C MET A 141 -4.21 5.98 2.52
N LEU A 142 -3.60 7.00 3.12
CA LEU A 142 -3.29 7.00 4.55
C LEU A 142 -4.55 6.82 5.39
N LYS A 143 -5.62 7.58 5.09
CA LYS A 143 -6.92 7.46 5.75
C LYS A 143 -7.52 6.06 5.56
N PHE A 144 -7.47 5.54 4.33
CA PHE A 144 -8.06 4.25 4.00
C PHE A 144 -7.36 3.10 4.73
N VAL A 145 -6.03 3.02 4.64
CA VAL A 145 -5.22 1.95 5.24
C VAL A 145 -5.26 1.98 6.76
N ASN A 146 -5.34 3.17 7.38
CA ASN A 146 -5.32 3.31 8.83
C ASN A 146 -6.71 3.34 9.47
N LYS A 147 -7.80 3.23 8.70
CA LYS A 147 -9.18 3.40 9.20
C LYS A 147 -9.51 2.51 10.41
N ASN A 148 -9.01 1.27 10.40
CA ASN A 148 -9.31 0.27 11.43
C ASN A 148 -8.13 0.02 12.39
N ASN A 149 -7.03 0.77 12.23
CA ASN A 149 -5.87 0.64 13.10
C ASN A 149 -6.11 1.36 14.43
N SER A 150 -5.52 0.85 15.51
CA SER A 150 -5.42 1.62 16.76
C SER A 150 -4.58 2.87 16.53
N LEU A 151 -4.79 3.91 17.36
CA LEU A 151 -4.12 5.21 17.17
C LEU A 151 -2.58 5.10 17.20
N ASP A 152 -2.07 4.18 18.00
CA ASP A 152 -0.65 3.85 18.19
C ASP A 152 -0.10 2.91 17.11
N VAL A 153 -0.87 2.60 16.06
CA VAL A 153 -0.40 1.91 14.86
C VAL A 153 -0.52 2.84 13.65
N LEU A 154 0.59 3.02 12.94
CA LEU A 154 0.68 3.83 11.74
C LEU A 154 1.21 2.99 10.58
N ASP A 155 0.34 2.72 9.62
CA ASP A 155 0.69 1.98 8.41
C ASP A 155 0.96 2.93 7.23
N LEU A 156 2.17 2.80 6.68
CA LEU A 156 2.77 3.58 5.61
C LEU A 156 3.21 2.71 4.42
N HIS A 157 2.88 1.42 4.37
CA HIS A 157 3.43 0.51 3.34
C HIS A 157 3.12 0.94 1.89
N CYS A 158 2.01 1.65 1.66
CA CYS A 158 1.64 2.21 0.36
C CYS A 158 2.00 3.69 0.18
N GLN A 159 2.76 4.29 1.10
CA GLN A 159 3.00 5.73 1.11
C GLN A 159 4.13 6.16 0.18
N TYR A 160 4.06 7.38 -0.36
CA TYR A 160 5.22 7.99 -1.01
C TYR A 160 6.24 8.38 0.03
N SER A 161 7.47 7.95 -0.20
CA SER A 161 8.62 8.21 0.66
C SER A 161 8.79 9.68 1.05
N GLN A 162 8.51 10.61 0.13
CA GLN A 162 8.59 12.06 0.36
C GLN A 162 7.60 12.58 1.41
N PHE A 163 6.47 11.89 1.63
CA PHE A 163 5.46 12.28 2.64
C PHE A 163 5.57 11.47 3.93
N ALA A 164 6.22 10.31 3.88
CA ALA A 164 6.24 9.38 5.00
C ALA A 164 6.81 10.00 6.28
N LEU A 165 7.88 10.78 6.17
CA LEU A 165 8.52 11.39 7.34
C LEU A 165 7.61 12.39 8.06
N ASP A 166 6.98 13.31 7.32
CA ASP A 166 6.09 14.32 7.90
C ASP A 166 4.90 13.67 8.63
N ILE A 167 4.34 12.61 8.05
CA ILE A 167 3.25 11.83 8.65
C ILE A 167 3.70 11.20 9.97
N VAL A 168 4.91 10.62 10.01
CA VAL A 168 5.48 10.04 11.23
C VAL A 168 5.67 11.10 12.30
N ILE A 169 6.28 12.24 11.96
CA ILE A 169 6.53 13.34 12.90
C ILE A 169 5.22 13.85 13.49
N GLN A 170 4.20 14.07 12.63
CA GLN A 170 2.88 14.51 13.07
C GLN A 170 2.23 13.49 14.01
N ARG A 171 2.25 12.20 13.66
CA ARG A 171 1.66 11.13 14.48
C ARG A 171 2.38 10.99 15.82
N MET A 172 3.72 11.04 15.84
CA MET A 172 4.49 11.02 17.09
C MET A 172 4.11 12.19 18.00
N SER A 173 3.99 13.41 17.44
CA SER A 173 3.57 14.60 18.20
C SER A 173 2.16 14.44 18.77
N GLU A 174 1.22 13.94 17.97
CA GLU A 174 -0.16 13.69 18.39
C GLU A 174 -0.23 12.67 19.54
N LEU A 175 0.46 11.54 19.40
CA LEU A 175 0.46 10.46 20.39
C LEU A 175 1.11 10.88 21.70
N LYS A 176 2.22 11.63 21.65
CA LYS A 176 2.84 12.23 22.84
C LYS A 176 1.86 13.12 23.60
N LYS A 177 1.14 14.02 22.91
CA LYS A 177 0.12 14.88 23.52
C LYS A 177 -1.02 14.10 24.17
N LYS A 178 -1.33 12.92 23.63
CA LYS A 178 -2.36 12.00 24.15
C LYS A 178 -1.84 11.03 25.23
N GLY A 179 -0.57 11.13 25.64
CA GLY A 179 0.01 10.30 26.70
C GLY A 179 0.38 8.87 26.28
N PHE A 180 0.43 8.58 24.98
CA PHE A 180 0.90 7.29 24.49
C PHE A 180 2.41 7.17 24.68
N LYS A 181 2.87 5.98 25.06
CA LYS A 181 4.28 5.69 25.31
C LYS A 181 5.01 5.12 24.09
N GLN A 182 4.27 4.60 23.11
CA GLN A 182 4.82 3.88 21.98
C GLN A 182 4.03 4.17 20.70
N LEU A 183 4.68 3.99 19.55
CA LEU A 183 4.08 4.01 18.22
C LEU A 183 4.66 2.87 17.40
N THR A 184 3.80 2.00 16.89
CA THR A 184 4.16 0.99 15.89
C THR A 184 4.04 1.59 14.50
N ILE A 185 5.11 1.56 13.72
CA ILE A 185 5.13 2.02 12.33
C ILE A 185 5.32 0.83 11.40
N ILE A 186 4.34 0.59 10.52
CA ILE A 186 4.40 -0.41 9.46
C ILE A 186 4.88 0.29 8.19
N HIS A 187 6.11 0.05 7.77
CA HIS A 187 6.71 0.69 6.59
C HIS A 187 6.77 -0.26 5.38
N GLY A 188 6.32 -1.51 5.52
CA GLY A 188 6.36 -2.54 4.50
C GLY A 188 7.72 -3.24 4.38
N ALA A 189 7.71 -4.49 3.93
CA ALA A 189 8.89 -5.37 3.81
C ALA A 189 9.63 -5.26 2.45
N GLY A 190 9.30 -4.24 1.64
CA GLY A 190 9.85 -4.08 0.29
C GLY A 190 11.37 -3.98 0.27
N SER A 191 12.03 -4.94 -0.38
CA SER A 191 13.49 -4.96 -0.53
C SER A 191 14.01 -4.07 -1.67
N HIS A 192 13.13 -3.47 -2.48
CA HIS A 192 13.49 -2.59 -3.61
C HIS A 192 12.72 -1.26 -3.56
N SER A 193 13.37 -0.19 -4.03
CA SER A 193 12.71 1.09 -4.33
C SER A 193 11.80 0.93 -5.55
N ASP A 194 10.62 1.53 -5.54
CA ASP A 194 9.63 1.43 -6.61
C ASP A 194 9.24 2.82 -7.17
N LYS A 195 8.16 2.87 -7.97
CA LYS A 195 7.64 4.13 -8.55
C LYS A 195 7.29 5.20 -7.50
N ARG A 196 7.14 4.85 -6.21
CA ARG A 196 6.78 5.75 -5.10
C ARG A 196 8.01 6.33 -4.37
N GLY A 197 9.22 6.00 -4.83
CA GLY A 197 10.48 6.64 -4.42
C GLY A 197 11.40 5.74 -3.59
N PRO A 198 12.40 6.32 -2.90
CA PRO A 198 13.29 5.58 -2.00
C PRO A 198 12.54 4.85 -0.90
N LYS A 199 13.19 3.87 -0.27
CA LYS A 199 12.56 3.09 0.81
C LYS A 199 12.18 3.98 2.00
N ILE A 200 11.02 3.73 2.59
CA ILE A 200 10.53 4.46 3.77
C ILE A 200 11.38 4.18 5.02
N LYS A 201 11.78 2.92 5.24
CA LYS A 201 12.59 2.50 6.40
C LYS A 201 13.84 3.36 6.65
N PRO A 202 14.77 3.56 5.69
CA PRO A 202 15.96 4.37 5.93
C PRO A 202 15.61 5.83 6.24
N ILE A 203 14.55 6.39 5.65
CA ILE A 203 14.13 7.78 5.93
C ILE A 203 13.72 7.91 7.39
N ILE A 204 12.85 7.02 7.87
CA ILE A 204 12.35 7.06 9.25
C ILE A 204 13.47 6.76 10.25
N THR A 205 14.24 5.68 10.03
CA THR A 205 15.28 5.27 10.97
C THR A 205 16.41 6.30 11.06
N ASN A 206 16.78 6.98 9.96
CA ASN A 206 17.73 8.08 10.01
C ASN A 206 17.19 9.25 10.84
N TYR A 207 15.92 9.62 10.66
CA TYR A 207 15.30 10.66 11.48
C TYR A 207 15.30 10.31 12.97
N LEU A 208 14.88 9.09 13.33
CA LEU A 208 14.84 8.64 14.73
C LEU A 208 16.23 8.65 15.38
N LYS A 209 17.25 8.15 14.68
CA LYS A 209 18.65 8.20 15.13
C LYS A 209 19.16 9.62 15.33
N ASN A 210 18.93 10.49 14.36
CA ASN A 210 19.39 11.88 14.41
C ASN A 210 18.73 12.68 15.55
N ASN A 211 17.50 12.31 15.94
CA ASN A 211 16.75 12.95 17.02
C ASN A 211 16.83 12.18 18.35
N ARG A 212 17.69 11.16 18.46
CA ARG A 212 17.86 10.32 19.67
C ARG A 212 16.53 9.78 20.20
N VAL A 213 15.65 9.37 19.29
CA VAL A 213 14.40 8.68 19.63
C VAL A 213 14.66 7.19 19.62
N ASP A 214 14.38 6.53 20.74
CA ASP A 214 14.56 5.09 20.87
C ASP A 214 13.55 4.33 20.00
N PHE A 215 14.03 3.32 19.28
CA PHE A 215 13.21 2.44 18.48
C PHE A 215 13.84 1.05 18.34
N GLU A 216 13.00 0.06 18.09
CA GLU A 216 13.42 -1.31 17.77
C GLU A 216 12.74 -1.78 16.47
N GLU A 217 13.45 -2.61 15.71
CA GLU A 217 12.88 -3.29 14.55
C GLU A 217 12.20 -4.58 15.01
N VAL A 218 10.88 -4.63 14.92
CA VAL A 218 10.08 -5.80 15.35
C VAL A 218 10.19 -6.91 14.30
N ASN A 219 10.15 -6.53 13.03
CA ASN A 219 10.37 -7.42 11.88
C ASN A 219 10.75 -6.58 10.64
N SER A 220 10.97 -7.24 9.50
CA SER A 220 11.42 -6.60 8.26
C SER A 220 10.48 -5.50 7.70
N GLY A 221 9.24 -5.41 8.19
CA GLY A 221 8.27 -4.41 7.77
C GLY A 221 7.76 -3.48 8.87
N GLN A 222 8.27 -3.59 10.11
CA GLN A 222 7.72 -2.90 11.28
C GLN A 222 8.81 -2.42 12.24
N ILE A 223 8.63 -1.21 12.75
CA ILE A 223 9.44 -0.64 13.83
C ILE A 223 8.52 -0.19 14.98
N LEU A 224 8.97 -0.40 16.21
CA LEU A 224 8.34 0.12 17.42
C LEU A 224 9.14 1.32 17.90
N VAL A 225 8.50 2.48 18.03
CA VAL A 225 9.11 3.74 18.46
C VAL A 225 8.67 4.05 19.88
N THR A 226 9.62 4.35 20.76
CA THR A 226 9.34 4.82 22.12
C THR A 226 9.13 6.33 22.10
N LEU A 227 7.99 6.78 22.65
CA LEU A 227 7.57 8.18 22.63
C LEU A 227 7.92 8.95 23.92
N CYS A 228 8.67 8.35 24.84
CA CYS A 228 9.07 8.97 26.10
C CYS A 228 10.02 10.16 25.85
N GLN A 229 9.49 11.38 26.04
CA GLN A 229 10.17 12.62 26.48
C GLN A 229 9.12 13.71 26.53
#